data_AF-A0A450USC9-F1
#
_entry.id   AF-A0A450USC9-F1
#
_cell.length_a   1.000
_cell.length_b   1.000
_cell.length_c   1.000
_cell.angle_alpha   90.00
_cell.angle_beta   90.00
_cell.angle_gamma   90.00
#
_symmetry.space_group_name_H-M   'P 1'
#
loop_
_entity.id
_entity.type
_entity.pdbx_description
1 polymer ?
#
loop_
_entity_poly.entity_id
_entity_poly.type
_entity_poly.pdbx_seq_one_letter_code
_entity_poly.pdbx_strand_id
1 'polypeptide(L)'
;MTVDFRHDGPKVILAEGKEDCHVMLALCQHHRIPEDFGFYECGSDEGVLKKMSGLVAGSQPIETICAVLDADNPDLKGKWGSIKGRLAKEDYSVPVIPNPAGTILRADKKPTIGVWLMPDNDLNGMLEDFCGRLATPAAMGYAQDCVHEAKRNGFATFIDTHRAFL
;
A
#
# COMPACT_ATOMS: atom_id res chain seq x y z
N MET A 1 19.70 -6.28 -7.41
CA MET A 1 19.80 -6.85 -6.05
C MET A 1 18.45 -7.47 -5.74
N THR A 2 18.38 -8.77 -5.48
CA THR A 2 17.14 -9.43 -5.08
C THR A 2 16.86 -9.00 -3.65
N VAL A 3 15.90 -8.10 -3.45
CA VAL A 3 15.48 -7.69 -2.10
C VAL A 3 14.72 -8.87 -1.52
N ASP A 4 15.31 -9.54 -0.54
CA ASP A 4 14.59 -10.50 0.28
C ASP A 4 13.69 -9.70 1.22
N PHE A 5 12.39 -9.71 0.97
CA PHE A 5 11.43 -8.95 1.77
C PHE A 5 11.25 -9.55 3.17
N ARG A 6 11.72 -10.77 3.42
CA ARG A 6 11.55 -11.46 4.70
C ARG A 6 12.37 -10.78 5.81
N HIS A 7 11.69 -10.40 6.88
CA HIS A 7 12.30 -9.70 8.02
C HIS A 7 11.89 -10.33 9.34
N ASP A 8 12.88 -10.53 10.21
CA ASP A 8 12.73 -11.10 11.55
C ASP A 8 12.66 -10.02 12.65
N GLY A 9 12.62 -8.74 12.29
CA GLY A 9 12.52 -7.64 13.24
C GLY A 9 11.09 -7.28 13.66
N PRO A 10 10.95 -6.42 14.69
CA PRO A 10 9.68 -6.15 15.36
C PRO A 10 8.73 -5.24 14.56
N LYS A 11 9.17 -4.68 13.43
CA LYS A 11 8.41 -3.74 12.59
C LYS A 11 8.23 -4.30 11.20
N VAL A 12 6.99 -4.33 10.72
CA VAL A 12 6.66 -4.95 9.44
C VAL A 12 5.65 -4.13 8.66
N ILE A 13 5.83 -4.07 7.34
CA ILE A 13 4.90 -3.53 6.37
C ILE A 13 4.27 -4.69 5.61
N LEU A 14 2.95 -4.70 5.51
CA LEU A 14 2.16 -5.67 4.76
C LEU A 14 1.65 -4.97 3.52
N ALA A 15 1.97 -5.52 2.35
CA ALA A 15 1.56 -4.98 1.06
C ALA A 15 0.94 -6.08 0.21
N GLU A 16 0.15 -5.69 -0.79
CA GLU A 16 -0.49 -6.63 -1.70
C GLU A 16 0.53 -7.30 -2.61
N GLY A 17 1.32 -6.52 -3.35
CA GLY A 17 2.29 -7.00 -4.32
C GLY A 17 3.73 -6.60 -4.05
N LYS A 18 4.62 -7.16 -4.86
CA LYS A 18 6.06 -6.81 -4.84
C LYS A 18 6.30 -5.39 -5.35
N GLU A 19 5.47 -4.92 -6.27
CA GLU A 19 5.57 -3.57 -6.85
C GLU A 19 5.34 -2.51 -5.77
N ASP A 20 4.33 -2.70 -4.91
CA ASP A 20 4.07 -1.86 -3.72
C ASP A 20 5.28 -1.78 -2.79
N CYS A 21 5.88 -2.94 -2.50
CA CYS A 21 7.05 -3.04 -1.64
C CYS A 21 8.23 -2.25 -2.23
N HIS A 22 8.45 -2.37 -3.54
CA HIS A 22 9.52 -1.66 -4.24
C HIS A 22 9.31 -0.14 -4.25
N VAL A 23 8.09 0.34 -4.50
CA VAL A 23 7.79 1.78 -4.47
C VAL A 23 7.99 2.34 -3.07
N MET A 24 7.47 1.66 -2.03
CA MET A 24 7.66 2.09 -0.65
C MET A 24 9.13 2.12 -0.24
N LEU A 25 9.91 1.11 -0.62
CA LEU A 25 11.35 1.09 -0.37
C LEU A 25 12.05 2.27 -1.05
N ALA A 26 11.71 2.55 -2.31
CA ALA A 26 12.29 3.68 -3.05
C ALA A 26 11.96 5.04 -2.38
N LEU A 27 10.73 5.22 -1.89
CA LEU A 27 10.33 6.42 -1.13
C LEU A 27 11.11 6.53 0.17
N CYS A 28 11.25 5.43 0.92
CA CYS A 28 12.01 5.41 2.17
C CYS A 28 13.47 5.80 1.92
N GLN A 29 14.10 5.27 0.87
CA GLN A 29 15.46 5.62 0.48
C GLN A 29 15.59 7.08 0.06
N HIS A 30 14.65 7.58 -0.75
CA HIS A 30 14.62 8.98 -1.18
C HIS A 30 14.53 9.95 0.01
N HIS A 31 13.65 9.64 0.97
CA HIS A 31 13.44 10.44 2.17
C HIS A 31 14.40 10.11 3.33
N ARG A 32 15.35 9.18 3.13
CA ARG A 32 16.33 8.72 4.12
C ARG A 32 15.69 8.20 5.42
N ILE A 33 14.56 7.50 5.28
CA ILE A 33 13.92 6.78 6.37
C ILE A 33 14.79 5.55 6.70
N PRO A 34 15.13 5.32 7.99
CA PRO A 34 15.88 4.13 8.38
C PRO A 34 15.15 2.84 7.99
N GLU A 35 15.85 1.92 7.32
CA GLU A 35 15.31 0.61 6.93
C GLU A 35 15.37 -0.37 8.12
N ASP A 36 14.67 -0.05 9.22
CA ASP A 36 14.61 -0.86 10.45
C ASP A 36 13.35 -1.74 10.55
N PHE A 37 12.76 -2.05 9.39
CA PHE A 37 11.52 -2.79 9.23
C PHE A 37 11.56 -3.74 8.03
N GLY A 38 10.59 -4.64 7.98
CA GLY A 38 10.42 -5.63 6.92
C GLY A 38 9.23 -5.44 6.02
N PHE A 39 9.12 -6.28 4.99
CA PHE A 39 7.96 -6.34 4.11
C PHE A 39 7.36 -7.75 4.04
N TYR A 40 6.04 -7.83 3.94
CA TYR A 40 5.35 -9.05 3.53
C TYR A 40 4.52 -8.76 2.29
N GLU A 41 4.92 -9.36 1.17
CA GLU A 41 4.04 -9.54 0.01
C GLU A 41 2.94 -10.54 0.40
N CYS A 42 1.71 -10.07 0.46
CA CYS A 42 0.58 -10.88 0.92
C CYS A 42 -0.30 -11.39 -0.24
N GLY A 43 -0.05 -10.95 -1.47
CA GLY A 43 -0.68 -11.39 -2.71
C GLY A 43 -2.11 -10.89 -2.96
N SER A 44 -2.74 -10.27 -1.95
CA SER A 44 -4.10 -9.71 -2.03
C SER A 44 -4.44 -8.89 -0.78
N ASP A 45 -5.45 -8.03 -0.87
CA ASP A 45 -6.15 -7.42 0.27
C ASP A 45 -6.41 -8.40 1.42
N GLU A 46 -7.09 -9.50 1.09
CA GLU A 46 -7.49 -10.51 2.07
C GLU A 46 -6.28 -11.18 2.72
N GLY A 47 -5.21 -11.38 1.94
CA GLY A 47 -3.92 -11.84 2.41
C GLY A 47 -3.30 -10.90 3.43
N VAL A 48 -3.26 -9.59 3.13
CA VAL A 48 -2.74 -8.55 4.04
C VAL A 48 -3.54 -8.56 5.34
N LEU A 49 -4.87 -8.54 5.23
CA LEU A 49 -5.75 -8.53 6.39
C LEU A 49 -5.61 -9.81 7.23
N LYS A 50 -5.41 -10.98 6.61
CA LYS A 50 -5.22 -12.26 7.32
C LYS A 50 -3.88 -12.28 8.03
N LYS A 51 -2.82 -11.81 7.37
CA LYS A 51 -1.48 -11.71 7.95
C LYS A 51 -1.48 -10.73 9.12
N MET A 52 -2.13 -9.58 8.98
CA MET A 52 -2.30 -8.58 10.05
C MET A 52 -2.94 -9.20 11.29
N SER A 53 -4.11 -9.81 11.17
CA SER A 53 -4.77 -10.50 12.30
C SER A 53 -3.88 -11.60 12.91
N GLY A 54 -3.19 -12.39 12.07
CA GLY A 54 -2.28 -13.43 12.54
C GLY A 54 -1.07 -12.89 13.33
N LEU A 55 -0.53 -11.73 12.94
CA LEU A 55 0.57 -11.08 13.66
C LEU A 55 0.10 -10.43 14.96
N VAL A 56 -1.10 -9.82 14.97
CA VAL A 56 -1.71 -9.24 16.17
C VAL A 56 -2.01 -10.31 17.23
N ALA A 57 -2.55 -11.45 16.82
CA ALA A 57 -2.88 -12.57 17.70
C ALA A 57 -1.67 -13.48 18.00
N GLY A 58 -0.56 -13.29 17.30
CA GLY A 58 0.63 -14.12 17.39
C GLY A 58 1.42 -13.90 18.68
N SER A 59 2.31 -14.85 19.00
CA SER A 59 3.26 -14.75 20.11
C SER A 59 4.60 -14.09 19.73
N GLN A 60 4.77 -13.71 18.45
CA GLN A 60 5.97 -13.03 17.99
C GLN A 60 6.01 -11.61 18.60
N PRO A 61 7.20 -11.11 19.00
CA PRO A 61 7.36 -9.78 19.57
C PRO A 61 7.30 -8.70 18.48
N ILE A 62 6.14 -8.55 17.85
CA ILE A 62 5.88 -7.50 16.87
C ILE A 62 5.47 -6.24 17.62
N GLU A 63 6.18 -5.15 17.38
CA GLU A 63 5.91 -3.84 17.95
C GLU A 63 5.03 -2.99 17.03
N THR A 64 5.23 -3.10 15.71
CA THR A 64 4.52 -2.28 14.71
C THR A 64 4.16 -3.08 13.47
N ILE A 65 2.91 -2.96 13.04
CA ILE A 65 2.40 -3.52 11.79
C ILE A 65 1.84 -2.37 10.97
N CYS A 66 2.35 -2.16 9.76
CA CYS A 66 1.77 -1.23 8.80
C CYS A 66 1.07 -2.03 7.70
N ALA A 67 -0.19 -1.72 7.41
CA ALA A 67 -0.90 -2.26 6.26
C ALA A 67 -1.02 -1.17 5.20
N VAL A 68 -0.53 -1.47 4.00
CA VAL A 68 -0.63 -0.60 2.83
C VAL A 68 -1.43 -1.37 1.78
N LEU A 69 -2.57 -0.80 1.39
CA LEU A 69 -3.56 -1.44 0.54
C LEU A 69 -4.00 -0.44 -0.52
N ASP A 70 -4.30 -0.91 -1.72
CA ASP A 70 -5.00 -0.09 -2.69
C ASP A 70 -6.41 0.18 -2.19
N ALA A 71 -7.01 1.33 -2.50
CA ALA A 71 -8.42 1.54 -2.22
C ALA A 71 -9.33 0.89 -3.27
N ASP A 72 -8.76 0.58 -4.45
CA ASP A 72 -9.46 0.24 -5.68
C ASP A 72 -10.53 1.27 -6.07
N ASN A 73 -11.05 1.16 -7.29
CA ASN A 73 -12.24 1.89 -7.69
C ASN A 73 -13.37 0.87 -7.93
N PRO A 74 -14.41 0.80 -7.07
CA PRO A 74 -14.89 1.90 -6.21
C PRO A 74 -14.64 1.79 -4.69
N ASP A 75 -13.93 0.79 -4.16
CA ASP A 75 -14.28 0.33 -2.80
C ASP A 75 -13.34 0.66 -1.62
N LEU A 76 -12.96 1.94 -1.48
CA LEU A 76 -12.31 2.44 -0.25
C LEU A 76 -13.15 2.17 1.01
N LYS A 77 -14.47 2.42 0.93
CA LYS A 77 -15.37 2.30 2.10
C LYS A 77 -15.51 0.86 2.57
N GLY A 78 -15.63 -0.09 1.65
CA GLY A 78 -15.69 -1.52 1.95
C GLY A 78 -14.35 -2.05 2.45
N LYS A 79 -13.21 -1.60 1.88
CA LYS A 79 -11.88 -1.93 2.40
C LYS A 79 -11.70 -1.42 3.83
N TRP A 80 -12.02 -0.14 4.09
CA TRP A 80 -11.99 0.41 5.45
C TRP A 80 -12.96 -0.33 6.40
N GLY A 81 -14.15 -0.68 5.93
CA GLY A 81 -15.11 -1.50 6.67
C GLY A 81 -14.54 -2.86 7.06
N SER A 82 -13.83 -3.53 6.16
CA SER A 82 -13.17 -4.82 6.39
C SER A 82 -12.04 -4.72 7.41
N ILE A 83 -11.21 -3.68 7.32
CA ILE A 83 -10.15 -3.37 8.30
C ILE A 83 -10.74 -3.14 9.68
N LYS A 84 -11.77 -2.26 9.78
CA LYS A 84 -12.51 -2.01 11.02
C LYS A 84 -13.04 -3.30 11.64
N GLY A 85 -13.70 -4.13 10.83
CA GLY A 85 -14.30 -5.39 11.28
C GLY A 85 -13.29 -6.39 11.85
N ARG A 86 -12.03 -6.38 11.38
CA ARG A 86 -10.97 -7.22 11.94
C ARG A 86 -10.34 -6.64 13.17
N LEU A 87 -9.94 -5.37 13.12
CA LEU A 87 -9.24 -4.73 14.23
C LEU A 87 -10.15 -4.54 15.45
N ALA A 88 -11.45 -4.36 15.27
CA ALA A 88 -12.42 -4.33 16.37
C ALA A 88 -12.51 -5.67 17.11
N LYS A 89 -12.30 -6.81 16.43
CA LYS A 89 -12.24 -8.14 17.08
C LYS A 89 -10.97 -8.31 17.92
N GLU A 90 -9.95 -7.53 17.61
CA GLU A 90 -8.67 -7.47 18.32
C GLU A 90 -8.62 -6.29 19.29
N ASP A 91 -9.76 -5.81 19.80
CA ASP A 91 -9.90 -4.72 20.79
C ASP A 91 -9.27 -3.37 20.41
N TYR A 92 -9.02 -3.10 19.13
CA TYR A 92 -8.58 -1.77 18.71
C TYR A 92 -9.78 -0.83 18.61
N SER A 93 -9.60 0.39 19.10
CA SER A 93 -10.51 1.50 18.80
C SER A 93 -10.16 2.05 17.41
N VAL A 94 -11.07 1.89 16.45
CA VAL A 94 -10.86 2.29 15.06
C VAL A 94 -11.77 3.48 14.71
N PRO A 95 -11.26 4.56 14.09
CA PRO A 95 -12.09 5.72 13.76
C PRO A 95 -13.12 5.39 12.68
N VAL A 96 -14.17 6.20 12.60
CA VAL A 96 -15.27 6.00 11.64
C VAL A 96 -14.76 6.01 10.20
N ILE A 97 -13.88 6.96 9.90
CA ILE A 97 -13.16 7.15 8.63
C ILE A 97 -11.64 7.11 8.91
N PRO A 98 -10.82 6.69 7.94
CA PRO A 98 -9.37 6.76 8.08
C PRO A 98 -8.89 8.22 8.13
N ASN A 99 -7.74 8.44 8.74
CA ASN A 99 -7.09 9.75 8.78
C ASN A 99 -6.31 10.00 7.48
N PRO A 100 -6.57 11.09 6.74
CA PRO A 100 -5.83 11.43 5.51
C PRO A 100 -4.31 11.57 5.70
N ALA A 101 -3.85 11.95 6.89
CA ALA A 101 -2.42 12.02 7.22
C ALA A 101 -1.80 10.65 7.58
N GLY A 102 -2.54 9.56 7.40
CA GLY A 102 -2.18 8.21 7.82
C GLY A 102 -2.87 7.84 9.12
N THR A 103 -3.45 6.64 9.15
CA THR A 103 -4.20 6.16 10.32
C THR A 103 -3.29 5.36 11.25
N ILE A 104 -3.16 5.79 12.50
CA ILE A 104 -2.36 5.10 13.52
C ILE A 104 -3.29 4.66 14.65
N LEU A 105 -3.28 3.38 14.96
CA LEU A 105 -4.11 2.75 15.99
C LEU A 105 -3.21 2.14 17.06
N ARG A 106 -3.59 2.34 18.33
CA ARG A 106 -2.87 1.84 19.49
C ARG A 106 -3.84 1.14 20.41
N ALA A 107 -3.40 0.04 21.02
CA ALA A 107 -4.13 -0.69 22.04
C ALA A 107 -3.15 -1.16 23.13
N ASP A 108 -3.65 -1.36 24.36
CA ASP A 108 -2.80 -1.76 25.48
C ASP A 108 -2.19 -3.15 25.23
N LYS A 109 -0.87 -3.27 25.40
CA LYS A 109 -0.09 -4.51 25.22
C LYS A 109 -0.25 -5.19 23.85
N LYS A 110 -0.61 -4.42 22.82
CA LYS A 110 -0.73 -4.88 21.43
C LYS A 110 0.18 -4.05 20.52
N PRO A 111 0.57 -4.57 19.35
CA PRO A 111 1.36 -3.80 18.39
C PRO A 111 0.68 -2.48 17.98
N THR A 112 1.47 -1.49 17.60
CA THR A 112 0.95 -0.30 16.93
C THR A 112 0.55 -0.68 15.51
N ILE A 113 -0.66 -0.31 15.08
CA ILE A 113 -1.13 -0.54 13.71
C ILE A 113 -1.12 0.77 12.93
N GLY A 114 -0.36 0.82 11.83
CA GLY A 114 -0.47 1.85 10.81
C GLY A 114 -1.33 1.34 9.65
N VAL A 115 -2.23 2.16 9.13
CA VAL A 115 -3.01 1.85 7.92
C VAL A 115 -2.89 2.97 6.93
N TRP A 116 -2.59 2.61 5.68
CA TRP A 116 -2.61 3.47 4.52
C TRP A 116 -3.44 2.81 3.41
N LEU A 117 -4.51 3.49 3.01
CA LEU A 117 -5.28 3.17 1.82
C LEU A 117 -4.82 4.11 0.70
N MET A 118 -4.33 3.56 -0.40
CA MET A 118 -3.91 4.38 -1.54
C MET A 118 -5.09 5.13 -2.15
N PRO A 119 -4.85 6.30 -2.77
CA PRO A 119 -3.57 6.99 -2.79
C PRO A 119 -3.37 7.90 -1.56
N ASP A 120 -4.41 8.19 -0.77
CA ASP A 120 -4.38 9.25 0.26
C ASP A 120 -5.36 9.04 1.45
N ASN A 121 -5.90 7.84 1.62
CA ASN A 121 -6.98 7.48 2.56
C ASN A 121 -8.35 8.15 2.34
N ASP A 122 -8.54 8.96 1.29
CA ASP A 122 -9.82 9.63 1.04
C ASP A 122 -10.41 9.25 -0.32
N LEU A 123 -9.55 9.10 -1.33
CA LEU A 123 -9.93 8.79 -2.69
C LEU A 123 -9.77 7.29 -3.00
N ASN A 124 -10.66 6.81 -3.87
CA ASN A 124 -10.46 5.54 -4.54
C ASN A 124 -9.24 5.63 -5.45
N GLY A 125 -8.45 4.57 -5.51
CA GLY A 125 -7.28 4.50 -6.38
C GLY A 125 -6.29 3.43 -5.96
N MET A 126 -5.20 3.37 -6.71
CA MET A 126 -4.14 2.38 -6.56
C MET A 126 -2.76 3.07 -6.43
N LEU A 127 -1.71 2.28 -6.23
CA LEU A 127 -0.33 2.75 -6.15
C LEU A 127 0.08 3.66 -7.31
N GLU A 128 -0.39 3.37 -8.52
CA GLU A 128 -0.03 4.16 -9.70
C GLU A 128 -0.72 5.53 -9.71
N ASP A 129 -1.92 5.67 -9.13
CA ASP A 129 -2.55 6.98 -8.92
C ASP A 129 -1.70 7.83 -7.97
N PHE A 130 -1.16 7.21 -6.92
CA PHE A 130 -0.23 7.87 -6.01
C PHE A 130 1.06 8.29 -6.73
N CYS A 131 1.68 7.39 -7.51
CA CYS A 131 2.89 7.69 -8.27
C CYS A 131 2.66 8.80 -9.31
N GLY A 132 1.51 8.80 -9.98
CA GLY A 132 1.13 9.85 -10.94
C GLY A 132 1.08 11.24 -10.30
N ARG A 133 0.66 11.34 -9.02
CA ARG A 133 0.66 12.61 -8.26
C ARG A 133 2.05 13.08 -7.87
N LEU A 134 3.04 12.18 -7.80
CA LEU A 134 4.44 12.54 -7.54
C LEU A 134 5.18 12.97 -8.81
N ALA A 135 4.73 12.51 -9.98
CA ALA A 135 5.34 12.84 -11.26
C ALA A 135 5.05 14.30 -11.67
N THR A 136 6.03 14.94 -12.32
CA THR A 136 5.81 16.28 -12.88
C THR A 136 4.88 16.20 -14.10
N PRO A 137 4.02 17.21 -14.35
CA PRO A 137 3.17 17.25 -15.53
C PRO A 137 3.94 17.11 -16.84
N ALA A 138 5.16 17.67 -16.92
CA ALA A 138 6.01 17.56 -18.10
C ALA A 138 6.51 16.13 -18.34
N ALA A 139 6.92 15.42 -17.28
CA ALA A 139 7.33 14.02 -17.39
C ALA A 139 6.16 13.12 -17.79
N MET A 140 4.98 13.35 -17.21
CA MET A 140 3.76 12.62 -17.57
C MET A 140 3.37 12.87 -19.03
N GLY A 141 3.37 14.13 -19.47
CA GLY A 141 3.07 14.47 -20.86
C GLY A 141 4.04 13.80 -21.85
N TYR A 142 5.35 13.82 -21.54
CA TYR A 142 6.34 13.14 -22.38
C TYR A 142 6.15 11.63 -22.43
N ALA A 143 5.82 10.99 -21.30
CA ALA A 143 5.54 9.56 -21.25
C ALA A 143 4.29 9.20 -22.08
N GLN A 144 3.22 10.01 -21.98
CA GLN A 144 2.01 9.87 -22.79
C GLN A 144 2.32 9.96 -24.29
N ASP A 145 3.11 10.95 -24.70
CA ASP A 145 3.51 11.14 -26.09
C ASP A 145 4.28 9.93 -26.63
N CYS A 146 5.23 9.40 -25.85
CA CYS A 146 6.00 8.22 -26.21
C CYS A 146 5.11 6.97 -26.39
N VAL A 147 4.14 6.77 -25.50
CA VAL A 147 3.20 5.64 -25.55
C VAL A 147 2.23 5.78 -26.73
N HIS A 148 1.76 6.99 -27.01
CA HIS A 148 0.96 7.30 -28.20
C HIS A 148 1.73 7.05 -29.50
N GLU A 149 2.99 7.48 -29.56
CA GLU A 149 3.83 7.27 -30.73
C GLU A 149 4.13 5.79 -30.97
N ALA A 150 4.47 5.04 -29.92
CA ALA A 150 4.69 3.59 -30.03
C ALA A 150 3.45 2.85 -30.55
N LYS A 151 2.26 3.23 -30.09
CA LYS A 151 1.00 2.65 -30.58
C LYS A 151 0.73 3.04 -32.03
N ARG A 152 0.91 4.32 -32.40
CA ARG A 152 0.74 4.81 -33.78
C ARG A 152 1.66 4.07 -34.76
N ASN A 153 2.89 3.79 -34.34
CA ASN A 153 3.88 3.09 -35.15
C ASN A 153 3.74 1.55 -35.12
N GLY A 154 2.75 1.01 -34.40
CA GLY A 154 2.51 -0.44 -34.31
C GLY A 154 3.55 -1.20 -33.47
N PHE A 155 4.36 -0.51 -32.68
CA PHE A 155 5.35 -1.13 -31.78
C PHE A 155 4.72 -1.65 -30.48
N ALA A 156 3.51 -1.17 -30.15
CA ALA A 156 2.81 -1.55 -28.94
C ALA A 156 1.45 -2.21 -29.23
N THR A 157 1.17 -3.30 -28.52
CA THR A 157 -0.02 -4.14 -28.70
C THR A 157 -0.98 -4.11 -27.51
N PHE A 158 -0.79 -3.20 -26.53
CA PHE A 158 -1.65 -3.12 -25.36
C PHE A 158 -3.07 -2.63 -25.74
N ILE A 159 -4.09 -3.24 -25.14
CA ILE A 159 -5.50 -2.84 -25.28
C ILE A 159 -5.78 -1.55 -24.51
N ASP A 160 -6.74 -0.75 -24.98
CA ASP A 160 -7.02 0.60 -24.42
C ASP A 160 -7.38 0.60 -22.93
N THR A 161 -7.82 -0.53 -22.37
CA THR A 161 -8.06 -0.71 -20.93
C THR A 161 -6.79 -0.57 -20.07
N HIS A 162 -5.59 -0.66 -20.66
CA HIS A 162 -4.33 -0.39 -19.95
C HIS A 162 -3.94 1.11 -19.94
N ARG A 163 -4.79 2.01 -20.46
CA ARG A 163 -4.59 3.47 -20.41
C ARG A 163 -5.00 4.12 -19.08
N ALA A 164 -5.38 3.35 -18.06
CA ALA A 164 -5.82 3.92 -16.79
C ALA A 164 -4.78 4.87 -16.14
N PHE A 165 -3.51 4.79 -16.55
CA PHE A 165 -2.41 5.58 -16.00
C PHE A 165 -1.67 6.50 -16.97
N LEU A 166 -2.08 6.56 -18.25
CA LEU A 166 -1.47 7.41 -19.28
C LEU A 166 -2.51 8.06 -20.18
#